data_AF-A0A6L7X1G3-F1
#
_entry.id   AF-A0A6L7X1G3-F1
#
_cell.length_a   1.000
_cell.length_b   1.000
_cell.length_c   1.000
_cell.angle_alpha   90.00
_cell.angle_beta   90.00
_cell.angle_gamma   90.00
#
_symmetry.space_group_name_H-M   'P 1'
#
loop_
_entity.id
_entity.type
_entity.pdbx_description
1 polymer ?
#
loop_
_entity_poly.entity_id
_entity_poly.type
_entity_poly.pdbx_seq_one_letter_code
_entity_poly.pdbx_strand_id
1 'polypeptide(L)'
;MRGALLRLLAEEPVSAVVACRRLGVSLGYLAYRFPVQLRLLRERWAARVARDRRQEHDRKVQAIQRILARFRQQGVEPVPALVIRAYYGDGRRKSSIRIHRLVCQVIADDR
;
A
#
# COMPACT_ATOMS: atom_id res chain seq x y z
N MET A 1 13.77 -29.70 -3.66
CA MET A 1 13.98 -28.23 -3.55
C MET A 1 13.50 -27.46 -4.78
N ARG A 2 14.09 -27.64 -5.98
CA ARG A 2 13.71 -26.91 -7.21
C ARG A 2 12.20 -26.93 -7.50
N GLY A 3 11.56 -28.09 -7.39
CA GLY A 3 10.11 -28.21 -7.58
C GLY A 3 9.27 -27.42 -6.55
N ALA A 4 9.68 -27.37 -5.29
CA ALA A 4 9.00 -26.58 -4.25
C ALA A 4 9.15 -25.07 -4.48
N LEU A 5 10.32 -24.62 -4.93
CA LEU A 5 10.56 -23.23 -5.30
C LEU A 5 9.72 -22.80 -6.52
N LEU A 6 9.56 -23.69 -7.51
CA LEU A 6 8.68 -23.44 -8.65
C LEU A 6 7.20 -23.38 -8.25
N ARG A 7 6.75 -24.22 -7.31
CA ARG A 7 5.40 -24.13 -6.75
C ARG A 7 5.16 -22.80 -6.05
N LEU A 8 6.09 -22.33 -5.21
CA LEU A 8 6.01 -21.00 -4.60
C LEU A 8 5.97 -19.85 -5.63
N LEU A 9 6.64 -20.03 -6.77
CA LEU A 9 6.58 -19.08 -7.88
C LEU A 9 5.27 -19.14 -8.68
N ALA A 10 4.48 -20.20 -8.56
CA ALA A 10 3.16 -20.33 -9.17
C ALA A 10 2.02 -19.88 -8.24
N GLU A 11 2.21 -20.01 -6.92
CA GLU A 11 1.30 -19.57 -5.88
C GLU A 11 1.23 -18.02 -5.77
N GLU A 12 0.47 -17.55 -4.77
CA GLU A 12 0.43 -16.14 -4.40
C GLU A 12 1.82 -15.54 -4.18
N PRO A 13 2.04 -14.26 -4.52
CA PRO A 13 3.33 -13.60 -4.29
C PRO A 13 3.67 -13.61 -2.81
N VAL A 14 4.81 -14.23 -2.47
CA VAL A 14 5.39 -14.26 -1.13
C VAL A 14 6.75 -13.57 -1.12
N SER A 15 7.13 -12.99 0.02
CA SER A 15 8.46 -12.40 0.17
C SER A 15 9.55 -13.48 0.15
N ALA A 16 10.76 -13.10 -0.26
CA ALA A 16 11.91 -14.01 -0.27
C ALA A 16 12.20 -14.62 1.12
N VAL A 17 11.96 -13.85 2.20
CA VAL A 17 12.14 -14.31 3.59
C VAL A 17 11.11 -15.39 3.94
N VAL A 18 9.85 -15.20 3.55
CA VAL A 18 8.79 -16.20 3.77
C VAL A 18 9.07 -17.46 2.94
N ALA A 19 9.52 -17.31 1.70
CA ALA A 19 9.93 -18.43 0.86
C ALA A 19 11.09 -19.22 1.50
N CYS A 20 12.12 -18.54 2.03
CA CYS A 20 13.23 -19.17 2.75
C CYS A 20 12.74 -20.00 3.94
N ARG A 21 11.85 -19.43 4.77
CA ARG A 21 11.27 -20.13 5.93
C ARG A 21 10.48 -21.37 5.52
N ARG A 22 9.63 -21.27 4.49
CA ARG A 22 8.83 -22.39 3.98
C ARG A 22 9.69 -23.52 3.41
N LEU A 23 10.82 -23.17 2.79
CA LEU A 23 11.74 -24.12 2.18
C LEU A 23 12.78 -24.66 3.16
N GLY A 24 12.88 -24.12 4.38
CA GLY A 24 13.89 -24.51 5.36
C GLY A 24 15.33 -24.17 4.93
N VAL A 25 15.52 -23.11 4.15
CA VAL A 25 16.85 -22.72 3.62
C VAL A 25 17.18 -21.27 3.92
N SER A 26 18.47 -20.93 3.90
CA SER A 26 18.91 -19.55 4.02
C SER A 26 18.74 -18.76 2.72
N LEU A 27 18.64 -17.44 2.83
CA LEU A 27 18.62 -16.55 1.67
C LEU A 27 19.90 -16.66 0.84
N GLY A 28 21.05 -16.85 1.49
CA GLY A 28 22.33 -17.06 0.83
C GLY A 28 22.35 -18.33 -0.02
N TYR A 29 21.76 -19.42 0.49
CA TYR A 29 21.61 -20.67 -0.27
C TYR A 29 20.75 -20.48 -1.52
N LEU A 30 19.59 -19.80 -1.40
CA LEU A 30 18.76 -19.48 -2.57
C LEU A 30 19.47 -18.57 -3.57
N ALA A 31 20.21 -17.56 -3.09
CA ALA A 31 20.96 -16.66 -3.95
C ALA A 31 22.05 -17.38 -4.74
N TYR A 32 22.76 -18.32 -4.10
CA TYR A 32 23.81 -19.11 -4.73
C TYR A 32 23.25 -20.15 -5.71
N ARG A 33 22.26 -20.95 -5.28
CA ARG A 33 21.80 -22.12 -6.03
C ARG A 33 20.68 -21.81 -7.03
N PHE A 34 19.87 -20.79 -6.76
CA PHE A 34 18.67 -20.43 -7.54
C PHE A 34 18.51 -18.91 -7.74
N PRO A 35 19.53 -18.20 -8.27
CA PRO A 35 19.53 -16.74 -8.37
C PRO A 35 18.38 -16.19 -9.21
N VAL A 36 18.03 -16.86 -10.31
CA VAL A 36 16.95 -16.46 -11.22
C VAL A 36 15.59 -16.53 -10.50
N GLN A 37 15.32 -17.64 -9.81
CA GLN A 37 14.07 -17.83 -9.08
C GLN A 37 13.95 -16.86 -7.90
N LEU A 38 15.06 -16.57 -7.22
CA LEU A 38 15.09 -15.56 -6.15
C LEU A 38 14.76 -14.16 -6.69
N ARG A 39 15.29 -13.79 -7.87
CA ARG A 39 14.93 -12.53 -8.53
C ARG A 39 13.44 -12.45 -8.85
N LEU A 40 12.89 -13.50 -9.47
CA LEU A 40 11.47 -13.57 -9.80
C LEU A 40 10.57 -13.47 -8.56
N LEU A 41 10.93 -14.13 -7.45
CA LEU A 41 10.20 -14.00 -6.19
C LEU A 41 10.17 -12.55 -5.70
N ARG A 42 11.31 -11.85 -5.76
CA ARG A 42 11.42 -10.45 -5.33
C ARG A 42 10.59 -9.52 -6.22
N GLU A 43 10.63 -9.71 -7.53
CA GLU A 43 9.87 -8.90 -8.49
C GLU A 43 8.36 -9.09 -8.30
N ARG A 44 7.88 -10.33 -8.17
CA ARG A 44 6.46 -10.62 -7.91
C ARG A 44 5.99 -10.01 -6.58
N TRP A 45 6.80 -10.13 -5.53
CA TRP A 45 6.48 -9.52 -4.23
C TRP A 45 6.45 -7.99 -4.31
N ALA A 46 7.44 -7.37 -4.97
CA ALA A 46 7.49 -5.93 -5.16
C ALA A 46 6.27 -5.42 -5.95
N ALA A 47 5.87 -6.14 -7.00
CA ALA A 47 4.68 -5.82 -7.79
C ALA A 47 3.40 -5.88 -6.94
N ARG A 48 3.25 -6.91 -6.09
CA ARG A 48 2.14 -7.01 -5.12
C ARG A 48 2.13 -5.82 -4.17
N VAL A 49 3.27 -5.52 -3.53
CA VAL A 49 3.37 -4.40 -2.60
C VAL A 49 3.07 -3.07 -3.28
N ALA A 50 3.53 -2.87 -4.52
CA ALA A 50 3.22 -1.67 -5.30
C ALA A 50 1.72 -1.56 -5.58
N ARG A 51 1.06 -2.66 -5.96
CA ARG A 51 -0.40 -2.70 -6.15
C ARG A 51 -1.14 -2.41 -4.84
N ASP A 52 -0.76 -3.04 -3.74
CA ASP A 52 -1.40 -2.85 -2.43
C ASP A 52 -1.27 -1.39 -1.97
N ARG A 53 -0.09 -0.77 -2.14
CA ARG A 53 0.12 0.65 -1.85
C ARG A 53 -0.72 1.57 -2.71
N ARG A 54 -0.86 1.28 -4.01
CA ARG A 54 -1.73 2.04 -4.93
C ARG A 54 -3.19 1.92 -4.49
N GLN A 55 -3.66 0.71 -4.22
CA GLN A 55 -5.02 0.50 -3.71
C GLN A 55 -5.29 1.20 -2.39
N GLU A 56 -4.31 1.19 -1.47
CA GLU A 56 -4.42 1.93 -0.21
C GLU A 56 -4.49 3.44 -0.44
N HIS A 57 -3.69 3.98 -1.37
CA HIS A 57 -3.73 5.38 -1.77
C HIS A 57 -5.09 5.75 -2.38
N ASP A 58 -5.58 4.97 -3.34
CA ASP A 58 -6.87 5.21 -4.01
C ASP A 58 -8.03 5.21 -3.01
N ARG A 59 -8.02 4.27 -2.06
CA ARG A 59 -9.01 4.24 -0.97
C ARG A 59 -9.00 5.52 -0.13
N LYS A 60 -7.82 6.07 0.17
CA LYS A 60 -7.69 7.33 0.92
C LYS A 60 -8.20 8.52 0.12
N VAL A 61 -7.86 8.59 -1.16
CA VAL A 61 -8.35 9.64 -2.07
C VAL A 61 -9.88 9.59 -2.14
N GLN A 62 -10.47 8.42 -2.38
CA GLN A 62 -11.93 8.25 -2.41
C GLN A 62 -12.60 8.64 -1.08
N ALA A 63 -12.00 8.31 0.05
CA ALA A 63 -12.53 8.72 1.36
C ALA A 63 -12.52 10.25 1.52
N ILE A 64 -11.44 10.91 1.11
CA ILE A 64 -11.33 12.38 1.12
C ILE A 64 -12.37 13.00 0.17
N GLN A 65 -12.50 12.51 -1.06
CA GLN A 65 -13.49 12.98 -2.02
C GLN A 65 -14.92 12.89 -1.49
N ARG A 66 -15.27 11.79 -0.79
CA ARG A 66 -16.58 11.65 -0.14
C ARG A 66 -16.79 12.69 0.97
N ILE A 67 -15.75 13.03 1.73
CA ILE A 67 -15.82 14.10 2.74
C ILE A 67 -16.03 15.46 2.07
N LEU A 68 -15.29 15.76 1.00
CA LEU A 68 -15.45 17.01 0.23
C LEU A 68 -16.87 17.14 -0.33
N ALA A 69 -17.41 16.07 -0.90
CA ALA A 69 -18.79 16.03 -1.40
C ALA A 69 -19.82 16.35 -0.30
N ARG A 70 -19.62 15.84 0.93
CA ARG A 70 -20.49 16.16 2.07
C ARG A 70 -20.41 17.63 2.47
N PHE A 71 -19.21 18.22 2.50
CA PHE A 71 -19.06 19.65 2.79
C PHE A 71 -19.75 20.53 1.74
N ARG A 72 -19.63 20.19 0.45
CA ARG A 72 -20.35 20.87 -0.63
C ARG A 72 -21.87 20.80 -0.47
N GLN A 73 -22.42 19.63 -0.13
CA GLN A 73 -23.85 19.46 0.13
C GLN A 73 -24.35 20.32 1.31
N GLN A 74 -23.46 20.62 2.26
CA GLN A 74 -23.75 21.47 3.42
C GLN A 74 -23.48 22.96 3.17
N GLY A 75 -22.99 23.34 1.98
CA GLY A 75 -22.57 24.71 1.68
C GLY A 75 -21.34 25.18 2.46
N VAL A 76 -20.54 24.25 2.99
CA VAL A 76 -19.33 24.53 3.77
C VAL A 76 -18.12 24.47 2.86
N GLU A 77 -17.29 25.51 2.87
CA GLU A 77 -16.03 25.49 2.13
C GLU A 77 -15.05 24.48 2.76
N PRO A 78 -14.55 23.49 2.00
CA PRO A 78 -13.69 22.46 2.54
C PRO A 78 -12.26 22.99 2.76
N VAL A 79 -11.95 23.41 3.98
CA VAL A 79 -10.56 23.72 4.37
C VAL A 79 -9.82 22.44 4.82
N PRO A 80 -8.50 22.32 4.54
CA PRO A 80 -7.74 21.10 4.85
C PRO A 80 -7.88 20.60 6.29
N ALA A 81 -7.92 21.51 7.28
CA ALA A 81 -8.06 21.16 8.69
C ALA A 81 -9.38 20.44 9.01
N LEU A 82 -10.49 20.89 8.41
CA LEU A 82 -11.82 20.28 8.61
C LEU A 82 -11.89 18.90 7.95
N VAL A 83 -11.32 18.77 6.75
CA VAL A 83 -11.28 17.50 6.01
C VAL A 83 -10.41 16.47 6.75
N ILE A 84 -9.26 16.88 7.27
CA ILE A 84 -8.38 16.01 8.08
C ILE A 84 -9.11 15.55 9.35
N ARG A 85 -9.82 16.45 10.04
CA ARG A 85 -10.60 16.11 11.23
C ARG A 85 -11.71 15.11 10.90
N ALA A 86 -12.48 15.35 9.84
CA ALA A 86 -13.51 14.44 9.37
C ALA A 86 -12.94 13.06 8.94
N TYR A 87 -11.73 13.03 8.37
CA TYR A 87 -11.07 11.80 7.95
C TYR A 87 -10.63 10.90 9.12
N TYR A 88 -10.07 11.48 10.19
CA TYR A 88 -9.61 10.70 11.36
C TYR A 88 -10.69 10.47 12.41
N GLY A 89 -11.79 11.23 12.37
CA GLY A 89 -12.79 11.29 13.43
C GLY A 89 -12.29 12.06 14.65
N ASP A 90 -13.20 12.40 15.57
CA ASP A 90 -12.91 13.29 16.72
C ASP A 90 -11.91 12.74 17.75
N GLY A 91 -11.48 11.47 17.64
CA GLY A 91 -10.69 10.79 18.67
C GLY A 91 -9.24 10.43 18.34
N ARG A 92 -8.73 10.61 17.11
CA ARG A 92 -7.39 10.09 16.74
C ARG A 92 -6.44 11.19 16.23
N ARG A 93 -5.79 11.87 17.18
CA ARG A 93 -4.64 12.75 16.88
C ARG A 93 -3.37 11.95 16.63
N LYS A 94 -3.18 11.52 15.38
CA LYS A 94 -1.88 11.58 14.71
C LYS A 94 -2.12 11.91 13.25
N SER A 95 -2.34 13.19 12.96
CA SER A 95 -2.28 13.68 11.58
C SER A 95 -0.89 13.36 11.05
N SER A 96 -0.78 12.34 10.20
CA SER A 96 0.46 12.07 9.51
C SER A 96 0.68 13.17 8.45
N ILE A 97 1.91 13.69 8.34
CA ILE A 97 2.30 14.65 7.28
C ILE A 97 1.85 14.16 5.90
N ARG A 98 1.83 12.83 5.69
CA ARG A 98 1.34 12.20 4.45
C ARG A 98 -0.14 12.45 4.18
N ILE A 99 -1.02 12.31 5.18
CA ILE A 99 -2.46 12.57 4.99
C ILE A 99 -2.72 14.07 4.82
N HIS A 100 -2.00 14.93 5.54
CA HIS A 100 -2.12 16.38 5.34
C HIS A 100 -1.80 16.78 3.89
N ARG A 101 -0.66 16.31 3.35
CA ARG A 101 -0.29 16.55 1.95
C ARG A 101 -1.33 16.01 0.97
N LEU A 102 -1.83 14.80 1.22
CA LEU A 102 -2.86 14.19 0.37
C LEU A 102 -4.14 15.02 0.35
N VAL A 103 -4.61 15.48 1.51
CA VAL A 103 -5.82 16.33 1.60
C VAL A 103 -5.63 17.64 0.84
N CYS A 104 -4.49 18.32 1.03
CA CYS A 104 -4.19 19.55 0.30
C CYS A 104 -4.19 19.32 -1.22
N GLN A 105 -3.57 18.23 -1.68
CA GLN A 105 -3.54 17.88 -3.08
C GLN A 105 -4.95 17.62 -3.64
N VAL A 106 -5.74 16.78 -2.97
CA VAL A 106 -7.10 16.46 -3.44
C VAL A 106 -8.00 17.69 -3.45
N ILE A 107 -7.88 18.62 -2.48
CA ILE A 107 -8.62 19.88 -2.49
C ILE A 107 -8.19 20.77 -3.66
N ALA A 108 -6.89 20.81 -3.98
CA ALA A 108 -6.37 21.59 -5.10
C ALA A 108 -6.84 21.02 -6.45
N ASP A 109 -6.86 19.69 -6.60
CA ASP A 109 -7.33 18.99 -7.80
C ASP A 109 -8.86 19.06 -8.01
N ASP A 110 -9.60 19.46 -6.98
CA ASP A 110 -11.08 19.52 -6.94
C ASP A 110 -11.63 20.94 -7.23
N ARG A 111 -10.75 21.94 -7.44
CA ARG A 111 -11.08 23.33 -7.81
C ARG A 111 -11.00 23.55 -9.32
#